data_AF-A0A8J5N6W0-F1
#
_entry.id   AF-A0A8J5N6W0-F1
#
_cell.length_a   1.000
_cell.length_b   1.000
_cell.length_c   1.000
_cell.angle_alpha   90.00
_cell.angle_beta   90.00
_cell.angle_gamma   90.00
#
_symmetry.space_group_name_H-M   'P 1'
#
loop_
_entity.id
_entity.type
_entity.pdbx_description
1 polymer ?
#
loop_
_entity_poly.entity_id
_entity_poly.type
_entity_poly.pdbx_seq_one_letter_code
_entity_poly.pdbx_strand_id
1 'polypeptide(L)' 'MLPAPVPKSGRPKLLSSQTLKVISHQVKSNPALTAREVKERSSRLLSHVSLSCVRESLHDDIGFKSFRALS' A
#
# COMPACT_ATOMS: atom_id res chain seq x y z
N MET A 1 -2.56 23.10 32.84
CA MET A 1 -3.13 22.00 32.04
C MET A 1 -2.29 21.89 30.77
N LEU A 2 -1.64 20.74 30.53
CA LEU A 2 -0.87 20.52 29.29
C LEU A 2 -1.85 20.22 28.14
N PRO A 3 -1.69 20.83 26.96
CA PRO A 3 -2.56 20.55 25.83
C PRO A 3 -2.39 19.09 25.38
N ALA A 4 -3.51 18.41 25.13
CA ALA A 4 -3.51 17.05 24.60
C ALA A 4 -2.83 17.01 23.22
N PRO A 5 -2.09 15.93 22.90
CA PRO A 5 -1.46 15.80 21.60
C PRO A 5 -2.52 15.82 20.51
N VAL A 6 -2.46 16.83 19.64
CA VAL A 6 -3.30 16.91 18.45
C VAL A 6 -3.02 15.69 17.56
N PRO A 7 -4.05 14.98 17.06
CA PRO A 7 -3.84 13.92 16.09
C PRO A 7 -3.14 14.54 14.89
N LYS A 8 -1.93 14.07 14.60
CA LYS A 8 -1.19 14.47 13.39
C LYS A 8 -2.10 14.14 12.21
N SER A 9 -2.65 15.17 11.57
CA SER A 9 -3.35 15.04 10.29
C SER A 9 -2.38 14.37 9.33
N GLY A 10 -2.54 13.06 9.15
CA GLY A 10 -1.67 12.27 8.30
C GLY A 10 -1.74 12.80 6.88
N ARG A 11 -0.62 12.72 6.16
CA ARG A 11 -0.54 13.07 4.73
C ARG A 11 -1.72 12.41 4.00
N PRO A 12 -2.47 13.14 3.16
CA PRO A 12 -3.59 12.55 2.44
C PRO A 12 -3.10 11.33 1.66
N LYS A 13 -3.74 10.18 1.88
CA LYS A 13 -3.38 8.94 1.19
C LYS A 13 -3.66 9.13 -0.30
N LEU A 14 -2.62 8.91 -1.11
CA LEU A 14 -2.73 9.01 -2.56
C LEU A 14 -3.68 7.95 -3.13
N LEU A 15 -3.83 6.81 -2.45
CA LEU A 15 -4.75 5.75 -2.82
C LEU A 15 -6.08 5.88 -2.08
N SER A 16 -7.16 5.76 -2.83
CA SER A 16 -8.50 5.62 -2.26
C SER A 16 -8.62 4.28 -1.52
N SER A 17 -9.42 4.27 -0.44
CA SER A 17 -9.70 3.07 0.36
C SER A 17 -10.25 1.90 -0.47
N GLN A 18 -10.99 2.20 -1.55
CA GLN A 18 -11.49 1.17 -2.46
C GLN A 18 -10.35 0.50 -3.22
N THR A 19 -9.40 1.28 -3.74
CA THR A 19 -8.21 0.77 -4.43
C THR A 19 -7.36 -0.09 -3.49
N LEU A 20 -7.17 0.36 -2.25
CA LEU A 20 -6.45 -0.41 -1.22
C LEU A 20 -7.13 -1.76 -0.92
N LYS A 21 -8.46 -1.81 -0.86
CA LYS A 21 -9.21 -3.08 -0.69
C LYS A 21 -8.96 -4.05 -1.84
N VAL A 22 -8.99 -3.57 -3.09
CA VAL A 22 -8.74 -4.40 -4.28
C VAL A 22 -7.32 -4.96 -4.25
N ILE A 23 -6.34 -4.10 -3.96
CA ILE A 23 -4.93 -4.50 -3.86
C ILE A 23 -4.74 -5.50 -2.72
N SER A 24 -5.31 -5.23 -1.55
CA SER A 24 -5.25 -6.14 -0.39
C SER A 24 -5.81 -7.51 -0.74
N HIS A 25 -6.93 -7.57 -1.46
CA HIS A 25 -7.50 -8.84 -1.90
C HIS A 25 -6.57 -9.60 -2.85
N GLN A 26 -5.98 -8.93 -3.85
CA GLN A 26 -5.04 -9.55 -4.79
C GLN A 26 -3.80 -10.11 -4.09
N VAL A 27 -3.25 -9.33 -3.15
CA VAL A 27 -2.06 -9.70 -2.38
C VAL A 27 -2.37 -10.84 -1.41
N LYS A 28 -3.56 -10.88 -0.81
CA LYS A 28 -4.01 -12.01 0.01
C LYS A 28 -4.22 -13.28 -0.81
N SER A 29 -4.76 -13.17 -2.03
CA SER A 29 -4.89 -14.32 -2.94
C SER A 29 -3.54 -14.81 -3.47
N ASN A 30 -2.56 -13.93 -3.64
CA ASN A 30 -1.22 -14.28 -4.10
C ASN A 30 -0.15 -13.50 -3.32
N PRO A 31 0.30 -14.03 -2.17
CA PRO A 31 1.26 -13.35 -1.30
C PRO A 31 2.70 -13.35 -1.84
N ALA A 32 2.95 -13.91 -3.03
CA ALA A 32 4.23 -13.80 -3.72
C ALA A 32 4.28 -12.60 -4.69
N LEU A 33 3.18 -11.86 -4.85
CA LEU A 33 3.13 -10.75 -5.80
C LEU A 33 4.07 -9.63 -5.40
N THR A 34 4.91 -9.23 -6.35
CA THR A 34 5.74 -8.05 -6.18
C THR A 34 4.92 -6.78 -6.38
N ALA A 35 5.38 -5.65 -5.81
CA ALA A 35 4.71 -4.35 -6.02
C ALA A 35 4.60 -3.97 -7.51
N ARG A 36 5.53 -4.43 -8.34
CA ARG A 36 5.50 -4.25 -9.79
C ARG A 36 4.35 -5.03 -10.42
N GLU A 37 4.20 -6.30 -10.07
CA GLU A 37 3.09 -7.13 -10.56
C GLU A 37 1.74 -6.64 -10.06
N VAL A 38 1.65 -6.20 -8.81
CA VAL A 38 0.43 -5.56 -8.27
C VAL A 38 0.05 -4.34 -9.12
N LYS A 39 1.04 -3.50 -9.44
CA LYS A 39 0.83 -2.33 -10.30
C LYS A 39 0.39 -2.73 -11.71
N GLU A 40 0.96 -3.78 -12.28
CA GLU A 40 0.64 -4.23 -13.63
C GLU A 40 -0.77 -4.85 -13.71
N ARG A 41 -1.11 -5.74 -12.77
CA ARG A 41 -2.44 -6.37 -12.65
C ARG A 41 -3.55 -5.35 -12.40
N SER A 42 -3.24 -4.30 -11.64
CA SER A 42 -4.16 -3.21 -11.33
C SER A 42 -3.78 -1.91 -12.05
N SER A 43 -3.23 -2.01 -13.27
CA SER A 43 -2.71 -0.87 -14.03
C SER A 43 -3.75 0.24 -14.22
N ARG A 44 -5.02 -0.10 -14.41
CA ARG A 44 -6.12 0.89 -14.51
C ARG A 44 -6.29 1.72 -13.23
N LEU A 45 -6.07 1.13 -12.07
CA LEU A 45 -6.22 1.79 -10.75
C LEU A 45 -4.92 2.47 -10.29
N LEU A 46 -3.76 1.95 -10.73
CA LEU A 46 -2.44 2.36 -10.27
C LEU A 46 -1.60 3.07 -11.33
N SER A 47 -2.16 3.39 -12.49
CA SER A 47 -1.46 4.07 -13.60
C SER A 47 -0.80 5.37 -13.15
N HIS A 48 -1.53 6.17 -12.37
CA HIS A 48 -1.10 7.48 -11.86
C HIS A 48 -0.18 7.39 -10.64
N VAL A 49 0.09 6.19 -10.12
CA VAL A 49 0.79 5.97 -8.86
C VAL A 49 2.19 5.45 -9.13
N SER A 50 3.20 6.04 -8.50
CA SER A 50 4.59 5.56 -8.64
C SER A 50 4.73 4.17 -8.02
N LEU A 51 5.71 3.38 -8.50
CA LEU A 51 6.02 2.07 -7.91
C LEU A 51 6.36 2.21 -6.42
N SER A 52 7.04 3.29 -6.04
CA SER A 52 7.39 3.62 -4.65
C SER A 52 6.15 3.78 -3.78
N CYS A 53 5.15 4.54 -4.23
CA CYS A 53 3.89 4.69 -3.49
C CYS A 53 3.13 3.36 -3.37
N VAL A 54 3.15 2.50 -4.40
CA VAL A 54 2.57 1.15 -4.31
C VAL A 54 3.29 0.31 -3.25
N ARG A 55 4.63 0.34 -3.21
CA ARG A 55 5.42 -0.34 -2.16
C ARG A 55 5.11 0.18 -0.77
N GLU A 56 5.07 1.49 -0.59
CA GLU A 56 4.74 2.12 0.70
C GLU A 56 3.34 1.72 1.14
N SER A 57 2.35 1.76 0.25
CA SER A 57 0.97 1.37 0.55
C SER A 57 0.85 -0.13 0.87
N LEU A 58 1.59 -0.99 0.17
CA LEU A 58 1.64 -2.40 0.50
C LEU A 58 2.20 -2.64 1.90
N HIS A 59 3.22 -1.89 2.30
CA HIS A 59 3.86 -2.03 3.59
C HIS A 59 3.04 -1.40 4.75
N ASP A 60 2.58 -0.16 4.57
CA ASP A 60 1.95 0.66 5.62
C ASP A 60 0.44 0.37 5.76
N ASP A 61 -0.28 0.25 4.64
CA ASP A 61 -1.74 0.04 4.65
C ASP A 61 -2.13 -1.45 4.67
N ILE A 62 -1.35 -2.31 4.00
CA ILE A 62 -1.70 -3.73 3.85
C ILE A 62 -0.87 -4.60 4.82
N GLY A 63 0.18 -4.06 5.43
CA GLY A 63 1.05 -4.82 6.34
C GLY A 63 1.86 -5.91 5.62
N PHE A 64 2.03 -5.77 4.30
CA PHE A 64 2.78 -6.71 3.49
C PHE A 64 4.28 -6.52 3.74
N LYS A 65 4.80 -7.26 4.71
CA LYS A 65 6.23 -7.34 4.96
C LYS A 65 6.86 -8.04 3.77
N SER A 66 7.68 -7.29 3.02
CA SER A 66 8.56 -7.84 2.00
C SER A 66 9.18 -9.12 2.56
N PHE A 67 8.90 -10.27 1.95
CA PHE A 67 9.70 -11.47 2.14
C PHE A 67 11.09 -11.10 1.62
N ARG A 68 11.95 -10.63 2.53
CA ARG A 68 13.37 -10.57 2.28
C ARG A 68 13.74 -12.01 1.96
N ALA A 69 14.29 -12.26 0.79
CA ALA A 69 14.98 -13.53 0.56
C ALA A 69 15.95 -13.69 1.75
N LEU A 70 15.76 -14.75 2.52
CA LEU A 70 16.73 -15.17 3.52
C LEU A 70 18.00 -15.50 2.72
N SER A 71 18.96 -14.57 2.74
CA SER A 71 20.34 -14.86 2.34
C SER A 71 21.00 -15.77 3.36
#